data_AF-A0A918ALM5-F1
#
_entry.id   AF-A0A918ALM5-F1
#
_cell.length_a   1.000
_cell.length_b   1.000
_cell.length_c   1.000
_cell.angle_alpha   90.00
_cell.angle_beta   90.00
_cell.angle_gamma   90.00
#
_symmetry.space_group_name_H-M   'P 1'
#
loop_
_entity.id
_entity.type
_entity.pdbx_description
1 polymer ?
#
loop_
_entity_poly.entity_id
_entity_poly.type
_entity_poly.pdbx_seq_one_letter_code
_entity_poly.pdbx_strand_id
1 'polypeptide(L)'
;MSTNELPIPDYDQIPLGDLRHRVRSLSEQELRGVLEHEREHGNRAPVLQVLTARLEELEGGAEPSGGDPRNAPEVAGASGVPPVSPEHSPEDNTPLRHGVYGQTPARGRN
;
A
#
# COMPACT_ATOMS: atom_id res chain seq x y z
N MET A 1 5.03 18.10 -25.61
CA MET A 1 3.60 17.89 -25.39
C MET A 1 3.35 16.40 -25.45
N SER A 2 3.31 15.73 -24.30
CA SER A 2 2.76 14.38 -24.17
C SER A 2 2.27 14.23 -22.75
N THR A 3 1.19 14.94 -22.42
CA THR A 3 0.32 14.55 -21.30
C THR A 3 -0.43 13.31 -21.78
N ASN A 4 0.30 12.21 -21.98
CA ASN A 4 -0.30 10.93 -22.32
C ASN A 4 -1.10 10.56 -21.07
N GLU A 5 -2.42 10.59 -21.18
CA GLU A 5 -3.35 10.31 -20.11
C GLU A 5 -3.04 8.90 -19.58
N LEU A 6 -2.18 8.84 -18.55
CA LEU A 6 -1.66 7.58 -18.06
C LEU A 6 -2.84 6.71 -17.64
N PRO A 7 -2.78 5.38 -17.83
CA PRO A 7 -3.82 4.49 -17.37
C PRO A 7 -4.01 4.57 -15.84
N ILE A 8 -3.02 5.11 -15.13
CA ILE A 8 -3.08 5.38 -13.69
C ILE A 8 -3.37 6.87 -13.44
N PRO A 9 -4.50 7.20 -12.77
CA PRO A 9 -4.78 8.57 -12.34
C PRO A 9 -3.79 9.01 -11.26
N ASP A 10 -3.41 10.29 -11.28
CA ASP A 10 -2.50 10.93 -10.31
C ASP A 10 -1.15 10.22 -10.10
N TYR A 11 -0.65 9.53 -11.14
CA TYR A 11 0.55 8.69 -11.10
C TYR A 11 1.73 9.28 -10.32
N ASP A 12 2.10 10.53 -10.59
CA ASP A 12 3.23 11.22 -9.96
C ASP A 12 3.14 11.36 -8.43
N GLN A 13 1.90 11.38 -7.90
CA GLN A 13 1.59 11.57 -6.49
C GLN A 13 1.43 10.27 -5.73
N ILE A 14 1.39 9.12 -6.43
CA ILE A 14 1.09 7.83 -5.81
C ILE A 14 2.31 7.30 -5.03
N PRO A 15 2.13 6.90 -3.76
CA PRO A 15 3.16 6.19 -3.00
C PRO A 15 3.53 4.85 -3.64
N LEU A 16 4.78 4.41 -3.50
CA LEU A 16 5.27 3.14 -4.03
C LEU A 16 4.44 1.92 -3.57
N GLY A 17 3.90 1.97 -2.34
CA GLY A 17 2.99 0.95 -1.82
C GLY A 17 1.77 0.76 -2.72
N ASP A 18 1.05 1.85 -2.96
CA ASP A 18 -0.17 1.86 -3.76
C ASP A 18 0.10 1.57 -5.24
N LEU A 19 1.25 2.02 -5.77
CA LEU A 19 1.65 1.71 -7.14
C LEU A 19 1.74 0.19 -7.36
N ARG A 20 2.33 -0.56 -6.42
CA ARG A 20 2.45 -2.03 -6.52
C ARG A 20 1.09 -2.73 -6.62
N HIS A 21 0.04 -2.17 -6.04
CA HIS A 21 -1.31 -2.69 -6.17
C HIS A 21 -1.91 -2.38 -7.55
N ARG A 22 -1.71 -1.17 -8.05
CA ARG A 22 -2.25 -0.74 -9.35
C ARG A 22 -1.61 -1.42 -10.55
N VAL A 23 -0.29 -1.69 -10.52
CA VAL A 23 0.40 -2.35 -11.64
C VAL A 23 -0.05 -3.80 -11.87
N ARG A 24 -0.71 -4.43 -10.89
CA ARG A 24 -1.16 -5.83 -11.02
C ARG A 24 -2.31 -6.01 -12.00
N SER A 25 -3.13 -4.96 -12.16
CA SER A 25 -4.28 -4.95 -13.04
C SER A 25 -4.00 -4.33 -14.41
N LEU A 26 -2.83 -3.72 -14.59
CA LEU A 26 -2.41 -3.22 -15.88
C LEU A 26 -2.03 -4.35 -16.84
N SER A 27 -2.38 -4.16 -18.10
CA SER A 27 -1.89 -4.96 -19.21
C SER A 27 -0.43 -4.64 -19.55
N GLU A 28 0.20 -5.51 -20.34
CA GLU A 28 1.57 -5.33 -20.80
C GLU A 28 1.77 -3.99 -21.54
N GLN A 29 0.82 -3.62 -22.39
CA GLN A 29 0.87 -2.38 -23.18
C GLN A 29 0.80 -1.14 -22.29
N GLU A 30 -0.06 -1.17 -21.27
CA GLU A 30 -0.18 -0.09 -20.28
C GLU A 30 1.09 0.04 -19.44
N LEU A 31 1.68 -1.08 -19.00
CA LEU A 31 2.95 -1.10 -18.27
C LEU A 31 4.10 -0.50 -19.07
N ARG A 32 4.21 -0.83 -20.37
CA ARG A 32 5.22 -0.24 -21.27
C ARG A 32 5.05 1.28 -21.38
N GLY A 33 3.82 1.76 -21.53
CA GLY A 33 3.54 3.21 -21.61
C GLY A 33 3.91 3.96 -20.33
N VAL A 34 3.58 3.39 -19.16
CA VAL A 34 3.94 3.98 -17.86
C VAL A 34 5.46 3.96 -17.65
N LEU A 35 6.14 2.89 -18.07
CA LEU A 35 7.59 2.77 -17.96
C LEU A 35 8.32 3.84 -18.77
N GLU A 36 7.90 4.09 -20.01
CA GLU A 36 8.50 5.14 -20.84
C GLU A 36 8.29 6.53 -20.20
N HIS A 37 7.07 6.82 -19.76
CA HIS A 37 6.76 8.07 -19.07
C HIS A 37 7.64 8.25 -17.82
N GLU A 38 7.77 7.22 -16.99
CA GLU A 38 8.60 7.29 -15.79
C GLU A 38 10.07 7.54 -16.13
N ARG A 39 10.61 6.91 -17.20
CA ARG A 39 12.00 7.15 -17.63
C ARG A 39 12.23 8.57 -18.09
N GLU A 40 11.24 9.18 -18.75
CA GLU A 40 11.33 10.55 -19.26
C GLU A 40 11.09 11.63 -18.20
N HIS A 41 10.23 11.38 -17.20
CA HIS A 41 9.74 12.42 -16.28
C HIS A 41 10.25 12.26 -14.84
N GLY A 42 10.02 11.10 -14.22
CA GLY A 42 10.26 10.88 -12.78
C GLY A 42 11.60 10.25 -12.44
N ASN A 43 12.05 9.33 -13.29
CA ASN A 43 13.24 8.48 -13.19
C ASN A 43 13.49 7.93 -11.77
N ARG A 44 12.43 7.52 -11.07
CA ARG A 44 12.51 6.95 -9.73
C ARG A 44 12.90 5.49 -9.85
N ALA A 45 14.16 5.18 -9.50
CA ALA A 45 14.70 3.82 -9.52
C ALA A 45 13.77 2.72 -8.92
N PRO A 46 13.13 2.91 -7.74
CA PRO A 46 12.25 1.87 -7.20
C PRO A 46 10.95 1.68 -7.98
N VAL A 47 10.46 2.73 -8.66
CA VAL A 47 9.25 2.66 -9.49
C VAL A 47 9.56 1.89 -10.78
N LEU A 48 10.67 2.23 -11.44
CA LEU A 48 11.13 1.51 -12.63
C LEU A 48 11.32 0.02 -12.36
N GLN A 49 11.92 -0.35 -11.24
CA GLN A 49 12.08 -1.76 -10.85
C GLN A 49 10.75 -2.50 -10.72
N VAL A 50 9.74 -1.87 -10.10
CA VAL A 50 8.41 -2.48 -9.96
C VAL A 50 7.73 -2.67 -11.31
N LEU A 51 7.81 -1.68 -12.20
CA LEU A 51 7.22 -1.76 -13.54
C LEU A 51 7.90 -2.82 -14.39
N THR A 52 9.24 -2.86 -14.39
CA THR A 52 10.02 -3.86 -15.13
C THR A 52 9.76 -5.28 -14.62
N ALA A 53 9.79 -5.50 -13.30
CA ALA A 53 9.52 -6.81 -12.73
C ALA A 53 8.12 -7.32 -13.10
N ARG A 54 7.11 -6.45 -13.06
CA ARG A 54 5.75 -6.83 -13.44
C ARG A 54 5.62 -7.10 -14.94
N LEU A 55 6.34 -6.37 -15.78
CA LEU A 55 6.39 -6.62 -17.22
C LEU A 55 6.99 -8.00 -17.52
N GLU A 56 8.10 -8.36 -16.87
CA GLU A 56 8.74 -9.69 -17.00
C GLU A 56 7.80 -10.82 -16.56
N GLU A 57 7.01 -10.62 -15.49
CA GLU A 57 5.98 -11.59 -15.08
C GLU A 57 4.94 -11.84 -16.17
N LEU A 58 4.45 -10.77 -16.82
CA LEU A 58 3.46 -10.88 -17.90
C LEU A 58 4.05 -11.53 -19.16
N GLU A 59 5.28 -11.17 -19.52
CA GLU A 59 6.03 -11.81 -20.61
C GLU A 59 6.28 -13.30 -20.33
N GLY A 60 6.44 -13.67 -19.05
CA GLY A 60 6.54 -15.05 -18.57
C GLY A 60 5.23 -15.85 -18.56
N GLY A 61 4.12 -15.25 -19.02
CA GLY A 61 2.80 -15.89 -19.10
C GLY A 61 1.92 -15.71 -17.87
N ALA A 62 2.26 -14.80 -16.95
CA ALA A 62 1.33 -14.43 -15.88
C ALA A 62 0.15 -13.64 -16.47
N GLU A 63 -1.07 -13.91 -15.99
CA GLU A 63 -2.23 -13.13 -16.38
C GLU A 63 -2.34 -11.83 -15.56
N PRO A 64 -2.73 -10.70 -16.19
CA PRO A 64 -3.07 -9.50 -15.45
C PRO A 64 -4.28 -9.82 -14.56
N SER A 65 -4.23 -9.39 -13.30
CA SER A 65 -5.37 -9.60 -12.41
C SER A 65 -6.46 -8.64 -12.89
N GLY A 66 -7.49 -9.18 -13.56
CA GLY A 66 -8.57 -8.41 -14.20
C GLY A 66 -9.49 -7.61 -13.27
N GLY A 67 -8.99 -7.19 -12.10
CA GLY A 67 -9.65 -6.22 -11.24
C GLY A 67 -9.29 -4.83 -11.70
N ASP A 68 -10.18 -4.19 -12.46
CA ASP A 68 -10.07 -2.78 -12.81
C ASP A 68 -9.91 -1.94 -11.52
N PRO A 69 -8.77 -1.25 -11.30
CA PRO A 69 -8.54 -0.47 -10.09
C PRO A 69 -9.39 0.79 -10.04
N ARG A 70 -10.03 1.19 -11.16
CA ARG A 70 -11.05 2.25 -11.22
C ARG A 70 -12.44 1.73 -10.86
N ASN A 71 -12.62 0.41 -10.91
CA ASN A 71 -13.80 -0.32 -10.50
C ASN A 71 -13.50 -1.09 -9.20
N ALA A 72 -12.83 -0.42 -8.25
CA ALA A 72 -12.95 -0.86 -6.87
C ALA A 72 -14.47 -0.87 -6.56
N PRO A 73 -15.04 -1.97 -6.03
CA PRO A 73 -16.39 -1.88 -5.48
C PRO A 73 -16.35 -0.70 -4.52
N GLU A 74 -17.32 0.21 -4.65
CA GLU A 74 -17.55 1.24 -3.65
C GLU A 74 -17.41 0.52 -2.31
N VAL A 75 -16.39 0.89 -1.53
CA VAL A 75 -16.35 0.48 -0.13
C VAL A 75 -17.46 1.31 0.47
N ALA A 76 -18.71 0.88 0.27
CA ALA A 76 -19.85 1.29 1.05
C ALA A 76 -19.33 1.19 2.47
N GLY A 77 -19.09 2.34 3.08
CA GLY A 77 -18.47 2.40 4.39
C GLY A 77 -19.18 1.39 5.24
N ALA A 78 -18.43 0.44 5.80
CA ALA A 78 -18.95 -0.46 6.80
C ALA A 78 -19.26 0.41 8.04
N SER A 79 -20.36 1.15 7.97
CA SER A 79 -21.17 1.51 9.12
C SER A 79 -21.64 0.19 9.69
N GLY A 80 -20.82 -0.34 10.59
CA GLY A 80 -21.02 -1.68 11.12
C GLY A 80 -19.87 -2.09 12.00
N VAL A 81 -19.44 -1.21 12.90
CA VAL A 81 -18.79 -1.66 14.13
C VAL A 81 -19.89 -2.36 14.94
N PRO A 82 -19.91 -3.69 15.11
CA PRO A 82 -20.71 -4.28 16.17
C PRO A 82 -20.25 -3.66 17.51
N PRO A 83 -21.16 -3.31 18.44
CA PRO A 83 -20.75 -2.76 19.71
C PRO A 83 -19.85 -3.77 20.41
N VAL A 84 -18.58 -3.43 20.57
CA VAL A 84 -17.66 -4.23 21.37
C VAL A 84 -18.05 -4.02 22.83
N SER A 85 -18.67 -5.02 23.44
CA SER A 85 -18.87 -5.05 24.89
C SER A 85 -17.50 -5.13 25.58
N PRO A 86 -17.22 -4.32 26.62
CA PRO A 86 -15.93 -4.31 27.30
C PRO A 86 -15.86 -5.40 28.39
N GLU A 87 -16.12 -6.66 28.06
CA GLU A 87 -16.19 -7.75 29.06
C GLU A 87 -15.17 -8.87 28.89
N HIS A 88 -14.09 -8.66 28.13
CA HIS A 88 -12.92 -9.55 28.19
C HIS A 88 -11.62 -8.74 28.13
N SER A 89 -11.14 -8.34 29.31
CA SER A 89 -9.71 -8.12 29.54
C SER A 89 -9.02 -9.49 29.58
N PRO A 90 -8.05 -9.80 28.70
CA PRO A 90 -6.92 -10.57 29.13
C PRO A 90 -6.00 -9.61 29.89
N GLU A 91 -5.94 -9.84 31.19
CA GLU A 91 -4.95 -9.26 32.08
C GLU A 91 -3.53 -9.47 31.50
N ASP A 92 -2.68 -8.47 31.74
CA ASP A 92 -1.22 -8.58 31.69
C ASP A 92 -0.55 -8.99 30.38
N ASN A 93 -0.44 -8.06 29.42
CA ASN A 93 0.73 -7.97 28.54
C ASN A 93 0.96 -6.52 28.07
N THR A 94 1.11 -5.56 28.99
CA THR A 94 1.59 -4.23 28.60
C THR A 94 3.11 -4.33 28.44
N PRO A 95 3.71 -4.15 27.24
CA PRO A 95 5.15 -4.00 27.16
C PRO A 95 5.54 -2.74 27.93
N LEU A 96 6.58 -2.83 28.74
CA LEU A 96 7.11 -1.71 29.50
C LEU A 96 7.34 -0.52 28.56
N ARG A 97 6.64 0.61 28.79
CA ARG A 97 6.94 1.86 28.10
C ARG A 97 8.34 2.31 28.52
N HIS A 98 9.31 2.11 27.66
CA HIS A 98 10.63 2.72 27.81
C HIS A 98 10.48 4.24 27.80
N GLY A 99 10.65 4.89 28.97
CA GLY A 99 10.79 6.35 29.04
C GLY A 99 9.90 7.13 30.02
N VAL A 100 9.45 6.56 31.14
CA VAL A 100 8.94 7.38 32.26
C VAL A 100 9.81 7.19 33.51
N TYR A 101 10.72 8.14 33.70
CA TYR A 101 11.55 8.27 34.89
C TYR A 101 10.65 8.69 36.06
N GLY A 102 10.06 7.72 36.78
CA GLY A 102 9.20 8.03 37.92
C GLY A 102 8.36 6.89 38.50
N GLN A 103 8.27 5.73 37.85
CA GLN A 103 7.54 4.58 38.41
C GLN A 103 8.50 3.57 39.07
N THR A 104 9.07 3.95 40.21
CA THR A 104 9.52 2.97 41.20
C THR A 104 8.43 2.81 42.25
N PRO A 105 7.76 1.65 42.37
CA PRO A 105 6.89 1.38 43.51
C PRO A 105 7.72 1.42 44.80
N ALA A 106 7.16 2.01 45.86
CA ALA A 106 7.83 2.15 47.14
C ALA A 106 8.27 0.78 47.68
N ARG A 107 9.58 0.57 47.78
CA ARG A 107 10.15 -0.60 48.42
C ARG A 107 9.84 -0.52 49.91
N GLY A 108 8.96 -1.40 50.38
CA GLY A 108 8.60 -1.52 51.79
C GLY A 108 9.84 -1.58 52.68
N ARG A 109 9.84 -0.76 53.72
CA ARG A 109 10.78 -0.85 54.84
C ARG A 109 9.94 -0.79 56.12
N ASN A 110 10.19 -1.78 56.97
CA ASN A 110 9.53 -2.10 58.24
C ASN A 110 9.22 -0.89 59.12
#